data_AF-X1LL18-F1
#
_entry.id   AF-X1LL18-F1
#
_cell.length_a   1.000
_cell.length_b   1.000
_cell.length_c   1.000
_cell.angle_alpha   90.00
_cell.angle_beta   90.00
_cell.angle_gamma   90.00
#
_symmetry.space_group_name_H-M   'P 1'
#
loop_
_entity.id
_entity.type
_entity.pdbx_description
1 polymer ?
#
loop_
_entity_poly.entity_id
_entity_poly.type
_entity_poly.pdbx_seq_one_letter_code
_entity_poly.pdbx_strand_id
1 'polypeptide(L)'
;TVILDIKHSINYDNTAKAIASSVLFRAKGEKGKLFYKDEIFVNNIYSKGIERVLTEVCKLNKVSDSEIIRKISLFHKRILESGIF
;
A
#
# COMPACT_ATOMS: atom_id res chain seq x y z
N THR A 1 3.27 -10.92 -4.49
CA THR A 1 2.24 -11.74 -3.83
C THR A 1 0.91 -11.66 -4.53
N VAL A 2 0.23 -10.49 -4.61
CA VAL A 2 -1.11 -10.39 -5.21
C VAL A 2 -1.21 -10.93 -6.65
N ILE A 3 -0.19 -10.72 -7.48
CA ILE A 3 -0.14 -11.25 -8.86
C ILE A 3 -0.04 -12.79 -8.86
N LEU A 4 0.66 -13.37 -7.89
CA LEU A 4 0.78 -14.81 -7.74
C LEU A 4 -0.54 -15.43 -7.29
N ASP A 5 -1.24 -14.79 -6.35
CA ASP A 5 -2.57 -15.22 -5.91
C ASP A 5 -3.53 -15.29 -7.10
N ILE A 6 -3.54 -14.25 -7.94
CA ILE A 6 -4.37 -14.20 -9.15
C ILE A 6 -3.97 -15.28 -10.15
N LYS A 7 -2.67 -15.48 -10.40
CA LYS A 7 -2.16 -16.51 -11.32
C LYS A 7 -2.66 -17.91 -10.94
N HIS A 8 -2.84 -18.17 -9.65
CA HIS A 8 -3.28 -19.46 -9.13
C HIS A 8 -4.77 -19.50 -8.77
N SER A 9 -5.57 -18.51 -9.21
CA SER A 9 -7.00 -18.40 -8.90
C SER A 9 -7.31 -18.40 -7.39
N ILE A 10 -6.39 -17.88 -6.59
CA ILE A 10 -6.55 -17.73 -5.14
C ILE A 10 -7.25 -16.41 -4.87
N ASN A 11 -8.23 -16.42 -3.95
CA ASN A 11 -8.84 -15.18 -3.47
C ASN A 11 -7.78 -14.32 -2.77
N TYR A 12 -7.56 -13.12 -3.31
CA TYR A 12 -6.50 -12.22 -2.87
C TYR A 12 -6.99 -11.08 -1.95
N ASP A 13 -8.21 -11.16 -1.38
CA ASP A 13 -8.77 -10.10 -0.53
C ASP A 13 -7.89 -9.80 0.69
N ASN A 14 -7.42 -10.85 1.36
CA ASN A 14 -6.57 -10.69 2.54
C ASN A 14 -5.18 -10.14 2.15
N THR A 15 -4.63 -10.58 1.01
CA THR A 15 -3.39 -10.00 0.46
C THR A 15 -3.58 -8.52 0.13
N ALA A 16 -4.69 -8.14 -0.50
CA ALA A 16 -4.99 -6.75 -0.83
C ALA A 16 -5.16 -5.88 0.41
N LYS A 17 -5.85 -6.37 1.45
CA LYS A 17 -5.96 -5.70 2.75
C LYS A 17 -4.58 -5.56 3.43
N ALA A 18 -3.77 -6.62 3.41
CA ALA A 18 -2.43 -6.59 3.99
C ALA A 18 -1.54 -5.54 3.30
N ILE A 19 -1.58 -5.47 1.97
CA ILE A 19 -0.87 -4.42 1.21
C ILE A 19 -1.42 -3.04 1.58
N ALA A 20 -2.75 -2.87 1.60
CA ALA A 20 -3.40 -1.61 1.95
C ALA A 20 -3.04 -1.12 3.37
N SER A 21 -2.87 -2.02 4.34
CA SER A 21 -2.40 -1.66 5.68
C SER A 21 -0.89 -1.39 5.72
N SER A 22 -0.09 -2.17 4.98
CA SER A 22 1.37 -2.08 5.04
C SER A 22 1.92 -0.70 4.65
N VAL A 23 1.28 -0.03 3.70
CA VAL A 23 1.68 1.31 3.24
C VAL A 23 1.39 2.41 4.28
N LEU A 24 0.69 2.10 5.37
CA LEU A 24 0.46 3.00 6.51
C LEU A 24 1.52 2.87 7.59
N PHE A 25 2.34 1.80 7.57
CA PHE A 25 3.34 1.58 8.59
C PHE A 25 4.41 2.66 8.60
N ARG A 26 4.81 3.10 9.79
CA ARG A 26 5.81 4.14 10.02
C ARG A 26 6.77 3.70 11.13
N ALA A 27 7.97 3.28 10.79
CA ALA A 27 8.98 2.96 11.79
C ALA A 27 9.49 4.26 12.44
N LYS A 28 9.44 4.28 13.77
CA LYS A 28 9.99 5.34 14.60
C LYS A 28 11.21 4.81 15.34
N GLY A 29 12.26 5.60 15.39
CA GLY A 29 13.41 5.34 16.25
C GLY A 29 13.11 5.66 17.72
N GLU A 30 14.12 5.48 18.58
CA GLU A 30 14.02 5.63 20.04
C GLU A 30 13.47 7.00 20.51
N LYS A 31 13.63 8.04 19.69
CA LYS A 31 13.17 9.41 19.99
C LYS A 31 11.80 9.75 19.38
N GLY A 32 11.05 8.76 18.90
CA GLY A 32 9.75 8.95 18.23
C GLY A 32 9.83 9.57 16.84
N LYS A 33 11.04 9.87 16.34
CA LYS A 33 11.28 10.37 14.98
C LYS A 33 11.21 9.22 13.97
N LEU A 34 10.68 9.50 12.78
CA LEU A 34 10.72 8.53 11.69
C LEU A 34 12.17 8.15 11.37
N PHE A 35 12.38 6.90 10.98
CA PHE A 35 13.63 6.54 10.33
C PHE A 35 13.73 7.24 8.98
N TYR A 36 14.95 7.61 8.58
CA TYR A 36 15.21 8.37 7.35
C TYR A 36 14.54 7.78 6.10
N LYS A 37 14.53 6.45 5.96
CA LYS A 37 13.88 5.78 4.82
C LYS A 37 12.35 5.96 4.83
N ASP A 38 11.74 5.92 6.00
CA ASP A 38 10.29 6.14 6.14
C ASP A 38 9.92 7.62 5.99
N GLU A 39 10.78 8.53 6.44
CA GLU A 39 10.61 9.96 6.19
C GLU A 39 10.63 10.26 4.69
N ILE A 40 11.59 9.71 3.94
CA ILE A 40 11.62 9.82 2.47
C ILE A 40 10.36 9.23 1.85
N PHE A 41 9.98 8.02 2.26
CA PHE A 41 8.81 7.34 1.73
C PHE A 41 7.54 8.19 1.93
N VAL A 42 7.32 8.69 3.14
CA VAL A 42 6.16 9.51 3.49
C VAL A 42 6.13 10.79 2.68
N ASN A 43 7.23 11.54 2.70
CA ASN A 43 7.25 12.89 2.16
C ASN A 43 7.27 12.92 0.64
N ASN A 44 7.91 11.94 -0.02
CA ASN A 44 8.18 12.00 -1.46
C ASN A 44 7.33 11.02 -2.29
N ILE A 45 6.84 9.94 -1.69
CA ILE A 45 6.12 8.87 -2.39
C ILE A 45 4.68 8.79 -1.90
N TYR A 46 4.46 8.50 -0.61
CA TYR A 46 3.13 8.30 -0.05
C TYR A 46 2.27 9.57 -0.11
N SER A 47 2.87 10.74 0.07
CA SER A 47 2.19 12.05 -0.07
C SER A 47 1.52 12.26 -1.43
N LYS A 48 1.96 11.55 -2.48
CA LYS A 48 1.38 11.58 -3.83
C LYS A 48 0.20 10.62 -4.01
N GLY A 49 -0.20 9.90 -2.97
CA GLY A 49 -1.34 9.00 -2.94
C GLY A 49 -1.00 7.52 -3.15
N ILE A 50 -1.93 6.67 -2.75
CA ILE A 50 -1.77 5.20 -2.75
C ILE A 50 -1.50 4.64 -4.16
N GLU A 51 -2.14 5.16 -5.20
CA GLU A 51 -1.88 4.72 -6.57
C GLU A 51 -0.42 4.92 -6.99
N ARG A 52 0.21 6.02 -6.54
CA ARG A 52 1.62 6.29 -6.82
C ARG A 52 2.52 5.27 -6.13
N VAL A 53 2.21 4.90 -4.89
CA VAL A 53 2.93 3.84 -4.17
C VAL A 53 2.81 2.51 -4.93
N LEU A 54 1.60 2.13 -5.34
CA LEU A 54 1.35 0.86 -6.02
C LEU A 54 2.05 0.75 -7.38
N THR A 55 2.14 1.86 -8.11
CA THR A 55 2.77 1.89 -9.44
C THR A 55 4.29 2.09 -9.37
N GLU A 56 4.79 2.98 -8.51
CA GLU A 56 6.23 3.28 -8.44
C GLU A 56 7.02 2.30 -7.58
N VAL A 57 6.46 1.88 -6.44
CA VAL A 57 7.14 1.03 -5.46
C VAL A 57 6.79 -0.43 -5.70
N CYS A 58 5.49 -0.75 -5.78
CA CYS A 58 5.05 -2.12 -5.99
C CYS A 58 5.09 -2.57 -7.46
N LYS A 59 5.41 -1.66 -8.38
CA LYS A 59 5.55 -1.92 -9.83
C LYS A 59 4.32 -2.51 -10.50
N LEU A 60 3.13 -2.25 -9.96
CA LEU A 60 1.88 -2.60 -10.64
C LEU A 60 1.72 -1.75 -11.89
N ASN A 61 1.33 -2.39 -12.98
CA ASN A 61 1.05 -1.72 -14.23
C ASN A 61 -0.33 -1.04 -14.15
N LYS A 62 -0.36 0.28 -14.40
CA LYS A 62 -1.58 1.09 -14.27
C LYS A 62 -2.76 0.58 -15.12
N VAL A 63 -2.47 -0.04 -16.26
CA VAL A 63 -3.49 -0.52 -17.20
C VAL A 63 -3.86 -1.97 -16.89
N SER A 64 -2.89 -2.89 -16.95
CA SER A 64 -3.18 -4.33 -16.81
C SER A 64 -3.57 -4.71 -15.39
N ASP A 65 -3.12 -3.98 -14.37
CA ASP A 65 -3.39 -4.27 -12.95
C ASP A 65 -4.40 -3.29 -12.34
N SER A 66 -5.15 -2.57 -13.18
CA SER A 66 -6.09 -1.51 -12.76
C SER A 66 -7.11 -1.98 -11.72
N GLU A 67 -7.63 -3.21 -11.84
CA GLU A 67 -8.55 -3.77 -10.85
C GLU A 67 -7.90 -4.02 -9.49
N ILE A 68 -6.65 -4.51 -9.50
CA ILE A 68 -5.86 -4.75 -8.28
C ILE A 68 -5.61 -3.43 -7.58
N ILE A 69 -5.16 -2.42 -8.35
CA ILE A 69 -4.89 -1.07 -7.86
C ILE A 69 -6.16 -0.48 -7.24
N ARG A 70 -7.30 -0.56 -7.94
CA ARG A 70 -8.60 -0.07 -7.44
C ARG A 70 -8.99 -0.73 -6.13
N LYS A 71 -8.84 -2.06 -6.05
CA LYS A 71 -9.25 -2.84 -4.87
C LYS A 71 -8.39 -2.53 -3.64
N ILE A 72 -7.06 -2.48 -3.81
CA ILE A 72 -6.14 -2.10 -2.72
C ILE A 72 -6.42 -0.67 -2.26
N SER A 73 -6.64 0.26 -3.20
CA SER A 73 -6.95 1.66 -2.90
C SER A 73 -8.27 1.81 -2.11
N LEU A 74 -9.28 1.00 -2.43
CA LEU A 74 -10.53 0.97 -1.67
C LEU A 74 -10.34 0.47 -0.24
N PHE A 75 -9.57 -0.61 -0.05
CA PHE A 75 -9.25 -1.09 1.30
C PHE A 75 -8.44 -0.06 2.09
N HIS A 76 -7.46 0.58 1.45
CA HIS A 76 -6.64 1.63 2.07
C HIS A 76 -7.51 2.79 2.57
N LYS A 77 -8.44 3.28 1.74
CA LYS A 77 -9.41 4.31 2.13
C LYS A 77 -10.23 3.89 3.36
N ARG A 78 -10.79 2.67 3.35
CA ARG A 78 -11.59 2.15 4.47
C ARG A 78 -10.79 2.02 5.76
N ILE A 79 -9.51 1.64 5.65
CA ILE A 79 -8.62 1.55 6.82
C ILE A 79 -8.39 2.95 7.42
N LEU A 80 -8.15 3.97 6.58
CA LEU A 80 -8.04 5.35 7.06
C LEU A 80 -9.33 5.85 7.74
N GLU A 81 -10.50 5.50 7.21
CA GLU A 81 -11.80 5.85 7.80
C GLU A 81 -12.05 5.14 9.14
N SER A 82 -11.41 3.98 9.38
CA SER A 82 -11.57 3.21 10.61
C SER A 82 -10.77 3.73 11.82
N GLY A 83 -9.83 4.66 11.61
CA GLY A 83 -9.03 5.26 12.69
C GLY A 83 -8.01 4.33 13.37
N ILE A 84 -7.64 3.22 12.71
CA ILE A 84 -6.68 2.22 13.25
C ILE A 84 -5.21 2.68 13.13
N PHE A 85 -4.93 3.76 12.38
CA PHE A 85 -3.59 4.30 12.12
C PHE A 85 -3.54 5.83 12.19
#